data_AF-A0A0S7XXK4-F1
#
_entry.id   AF-A0A0S7XXK4-F1
#
_cell.length_a   1.000
_cell.length_b   1.000
_cell.length_c   1.000
_cell.angle_alpha   90.00
_cell.angle_beta   90.00
_cell.angle_gamma   90.00
#
_symmetry.space_group_name_H-M   'P 1'
#
loop_
_entity.id
_entity.type
_entity.pdbx_description
1 polymer ?
#
loop_
_entity_poly.entity_id
_entity_poly.type
_entity_poly.pdbx_seq_one_letter_code
_entity_poly.pdbx_strand_id
1 'polypeptide(L)'
;MKNVKGNVVHISNKQFNGFTLIELLFVIALIGVLASFGVAMMQKRTENFKVEKTALQMQHMLQAGMAWNVDHKSEWPQCGNTRDHSRDQGFYVNYIGENVTNDPWGLHPYQWCNTSQFNPPMGNRFFIDAEAKDNQTAKRIAALLPSADICAEANPHTHTSCSPNNDQGRYVRAYVNVPGQAVNGGITIKDIGVTQEVVSKKSSPHCEQISVPVSCNSNETPDIFVAINSLDAYANTGISTHVKVHAWVKDKICASNVCRFELCAERGGSRNHETSVKAVYLTMCKPKSFGKFN
;
A
#
# COMPACT_ATOMS: atom_id res chain seq x y z
N MET A 1 2.77 -34.14 -87.07
CA MET A 1 1.97 -32.93 -86.79
C MET A 1 0.87 -33.29 -85.80
N LYS A 2 1.01 -32.91 -84.52
CA LYS A 2 0.02 -33.21 -83.47
C LYS A 2 -0.83 -31.97 -83.24
N ASN A 3 -2.14 -32.12 -83.44
CA ASN A 3 -3.13 -31.07 -83.34
C ASN A 3 -3.53 -30.90 -81.86
N VAL A 4 -3.06 -29.83 -81.22
CA VAL A 4 -3.36 -29.54 -79.81
C VAL A 4 -4.72 -28.85 -79.76
N LYS A 5 -5.75 -29.61 -79.33
CA LYS A 5 -7.07 -29.07 -79.01
C LYS A 5 -6.97 -28.25 -77.72
N GLY A 6 -7.06 -26.93 -77.85
CA GLY A 6 -7.21 -26.03 -76.71
C GLY A 6 -8.57 -26.24 -76.05
N ASN A 7 -8.56 -26.70 -74.79
CA ASN A 7 -9.75 -26.69 -73.94
C ASN A 7 -10.04 -25.24 -73.53
N VAL A 8 -11.14 -24.69 -74.02
CA VAL A 8 -11.67 -23.40 -73.59
C VAL A 8 -12.25 -23.60 -72.19
N VAL A 9 -11.50 -23.18 -71.18
CA VAL A 9 -11.98 -23.12 -69.79
C VAL A 9 -12.97 -21.96 -69.69
N HIS A 10 -14.25 -22.28 -69.64
CA HIS A 10 -15.30 -21.30 -69.32
C HIS A 10 -15.15 -20.89 -67.85
N ILE A 11 -14.56 -19.71 -67.61
CA ILE A 11 -14.53 -19.07 -66.30
C ILE A 11 -15.95 -18.60 -66.00
N SER A 12 -16.66 -19.38 -65.17
CA SER A 12 -17.96 -18.99 -64.62
C SER A 12 -17.81 -17.66 -63.89
N ASN A 13 -18.50 -16.65 -64.39
CA ASN A 13 -18.44 -15.26 -63.93
C ASN A 13 -19.12 -15.17 -62.55
N LYS A 14 -18.37 -15.47 -61.47
CA LYS A 14 -18.82 -15.20 -60.11
C LYS A 14 -19.02 -13.69 -59.98
N GLN A 15 -20.27 -13.26 -59.82
CA GLN A 15 -20.61 -11.88 -59.56
C GLN A 15 -19.84 -11.42 -58.31
N PHE A 16 -18.82 -10.60 -58.53
CA PHE A 16 -18.17 -9.85 -57.46
C PHE A 16 -19.15 -8.77 -57.02
N ASN A 17 -19.82 -9.00 -55.88
CA ASN A 17 -20.55 -7.95 -55.19
C ASN A 17 -19.53 -6.91 -54.74
N GLY A 18 -19.37 -5.84 -55.53
CA GLY A 18 -18.51 -4.72 -55.19
C GLY A 18 -19.02 -4.04 -53.92
N PHE A 19 -18.12 -3.79 -52.97
CA PHE A 19 -18.42 -2.98 -51.80
C PHE A 19 -18.94 -1.61 -52.24
N THR A 20 -20.10 -1.24 -51.72
CA THR A 20 -20.66 0.08 -52.03
C THR A 20 -19.82 1.17 -51.37
N LEU A 21 -19.71 2.34 -52.00
CA LEU A 21 -18.97 3.47 -51.45
C LEU A 21 -19.49 3.86 -50.07
N ILE A 22 -20.81 3.76 -49.86
CA ILE A 22 -21.45 4.05 -48.57
C ILE A 22 -21.06 3.06 -47.47
N GLU A 23 -20.88 1.78 -47.81
CA GLU A 23 -20.48 0.75 -46.84
C GLU A 23 -19.04 0.97 -46.38
N LEU A 24 -18.15 1.33 -47.31
CA LEU A 24 -16.77 1.68 -46.96
C LEU A 24 -16.70 2.98 -46.15
N LEU A 25 -17.53 3.98 -46.49
CA LEU A 25 -17.62 5.25 -45.76
C LEU A 25 -18.14 5.06 -44.33
N PHE A 26 -19.12 4.18 -44.14
CA PHE A 26 -19.64 3.86 -42.81
C PHE A 26 -18.61 3.12 -41.94
N VAL A 27 -17.87 2.16 -42.52
CA VAL A 27 -16.83 1.42 -41.79
C VAL A 27 -15.71 2.34 -41.29
N ILE A 28 -15.20 3.23 -42.13
CA ILE A 28 -14.16 4.17 -41.70
C ILE A 28 -14.67 5.17 -40.65
N ALA A 29 -15.94 5.58 -40.75
CA ALA A 29 -16.57 6.44 -39.76
C ALA A 29 -16.67 5.72 -38.39
N LEU A 30 -17.12 4.46 -38.39
CA LEU A 30 -17.24 3.66 -37.18
C LEU A 30 -15.87 3.39 -36.52
N ILE A 31 -14.85 3.06 -37.33
CA ILE A 31 -13.48 2.86 -36.83
C ILE A 31 -12.93 4.16 -36.23
N GLY A 32 -13.17 5.31 -36.87
CA GLY A 32 -12.78 6.62 -36.34
C GLY A 32 -13.39 6.92 -34.98
N VAL A 33 -14.68 6.62 -34.80
CA VAL A 33 -15.37 6.78 -33.52
C VAL A 33 -14.75 5.85 -32.47
N LEU A 34 -14.58 4.56 -32.77
CA LEU A 34 -13.99 3.60 -31.81
C LEU A 34 -12.55 3.96 -31.43
N ALA A 35 -11.73 4.40 -32.39
CA ALA A 35 -10.35 4.83 -32.14
C ALA A 35 -10.29 6.02 -31.17
N SER A 36 -11.20 7.00 -31.32
CA SER A 36 -11.24 8.17 -30.44
C SER A 36 -11.50 7.80 -28.97
N PHE A 37 -12.41 6.85 -28.71
CA PHE A 37 -12.65 6.34 -27.36
C PHE A 37 -11.46 5.55 -26.80
N GLY A 38 -10.78 4.76 -27.65
CA GLY A 38 -9.62 3.98 -27.24
C GLY A 38 -8.49 4.84 -26.67
N VAL A 39 -8.18 5.97 -27.31
CA VAL A 39 -7.10 6.88 -26.87
C VAL A 39 -7.36 7.45 -25.47
N ALA A 40 -8.58 7.91 -25.19
CA ALA A 40 -8.94 8.48 -23.90
C ALA A 40 -8.81 7.47 -22.75
N MET A 41 -9.15 6.20 -23.00
CA MET A 41 -9.03 5.14 -22.00
C MET A 41 -7.57 4.79 -21.68
N MET A 42 -6.71 4.75 -22.70
CA MET A 42 -5.28 4.46 -22.52
C MET A 42 -4.59 5.55 -21.69
N GLN A 43 -4.88 6.83 -21.94
CA GLN A 43 -4.31 7.94 -21.17
C GLN A 43 -4.59 7.83 -19.66
N LYS A 44 -5.83 7.50 -19.27
CA LYS A 44 -6.19 7.30 -17.85
C LYS A 44 -5.43 6.14 -17.21
N ARG A 45 -5.26 5.03 -17.94
CA ARG A 45 -4.48 3.89 -17.43
C ARG A 45 -3.01 4.25 -17.26
N THR A 46 -2.42 4.95 -18.21
CA THR A 46 -1.02 5.38 -18.12
C THR A 46 -0.80 6.29 -16.91
N GLU A 47 -1.70 7.24 -16.62
CA GLU A 47 -1.56 8.09 -15.44
C GLU A 47 -1.66 7.30 -14.13
N ASN A 48 -2.56 6.31 -14.03
CA ASN A 48 -2.62 5.44 -12.85
C ASN A 48 -1.34 4.61 -12.66
N PHE A 49 -0.81 4.05 -13.75
CA PHE A 49 0.47 3.34 -13.73
C PHE A 49 1.62 4.23 -13.25
N LYS A 50 1.65 5.50 -13.64
CA LYS A 50 2.66 6.46 -13.18
C LYS A 50 2.57 6.71 -11.67
N VAL A 51 1.35 6.86 -11.14
CA VAL A 51 1.11 7.02 -9.69
C VAL A 51 1.61 5.80 -8.92
N GLU A 52 1.21 4.61 -9.34
CA GLU A 52 1.59 3.34 -8.69
C GLU A 52 3.11 3.11 -8.77
N LYS A 53 3.69 3.34 -9.95
CA LYS A 53 5.14 3.24 -10.15
C LYS A 53 5.90 4.21 -9.25
N THR A 54 5.42 5.44 -9.10
CA THR A 54 6.04 6.44 -8.21
C THR A 54 6.04 5.96 -6.76
N ALA A 55 4.89 5.51 -6.27
CA ALA A 55 4.77 4.99 -4.90
C ALA A 55 5.69 3.77 -4.68
N LEU A 56 5.75 2.85 -5.64
CA LEU A 56 6.62 1.68 -5.57
C LEU A 56 8.12 2.06 -5.56
N GLN A 57 8.52 2.99 -6.43
CA GLN A 57 9.90 3.48 -6.47
C GLN A 57 10.29 4.19 -5.17
N MET A 58 9.40 5.01 -4.60
CA MET A 58 9.63 5.64 -3.30
C MET A 58 9.76 4.59 -2.19
N GLN A 59 8.91 3.56 -2.16
CA GLN A 59 9.02 2.46 -1.18
C GLN A 59 10.36 1.71 -1.31
N HIS A 60 10.79 1.41 -2.54
CA HIS A 60 12.07 0.77 -2.78
C HIS A 60 13.24 1.63 -2.30
N MET A 61 13.21 2.94 -2.54
CA MET A 61 14.23 3.88 -2.05
C MET A 61 14.22 4.01 -0.52
N LEU A 62 13.05 3.94 0.13
CA LEU A 62 12.96 3.90 1.59
C LEU A 62 13.58 2.61 2.17
N GLN A 63 13.33 1.47 1.53
CA GLN A 63 13.96 0.19 1.91
C GLN A 63 15.48 0.22 1.71
N ALA A 64 15.95 0.79 0.60
CA ALA A 64 17.36 1.05 0.35
C ALA A 64 17.97 1.93 1.45
N GLY A 65 17.28 2.99 1.85
CA GLY A 65 17.69 3.86 2.97
C GLY A 65 17.84 3.08 4.28
N MET A 66 16.91 2.18 4.59
CA MET A 66 17.02 1.31 5.78
C MET A 66 18.21 0.37 5.70
N ALA A 67 18.45 -0.25 4.54
CA ALA A 67 19.61 -1.11 4.34
C ALA A 67 20.92 -0.35 4.53
N TRP A 68 21.03 0.86 3.95
CA TRP A 68 22.17 1.76 4.19
C TRP A 68 22.38 2.03 5.68
N ASN A 69 21.30 2.33 6.41
CA ASN A 69 21.36 2.62 7.84
C ASN A 69 21.90 1.45 8.68
N VAL A 70 21.54 0.22 8.31
CA VAL A 70 22.04 -0.99 8.96
C VAL A 70 23.54 -1.16 8.69
N ASP A 71 23.98 -0.96 7.45
CA ASP A 71 25.37 -1.15 7.05
C ASP A 71 26.31 -0.05 7.58
N HIS A 72 25.79 1.18 7.73
CA HIS A 72 26.54 2.36 8.14
C HIS A 72 26.29 2.76 9.60
N LYS A 73 26.06 1.78 10.49
CA LYS A 73 26.00 1.97 11.95
C LYS A 73 25.00 3.05 12.40
N SER A 74 23.78 2.99 11.87
CA SER A 74 22.69 3.93 12.16
C SER A 74 22.87 5.34 11.60
N GLU A 75 23.77 5.53 10.65
CA GLU A 75 23.88 6.77 9.88
C GLU A 75 22.99 6.71 8.62
N TRP A 76 22.28 7.80 8.32
CA TRP A 76 21.49 7.93 7.11
C TRP A 76 22.35 8.49 5.96
N PRO A 77 22.05 8.15 4.70
CA PRO A 77 22.81 8.68 3.58
C PRO A 77 22.70 10.21 3.53
N GLN A 78 23.74 10.85 2.99
CA GLN A 78 23.72 12.29 2.75
C GLN A 78 22.70 12.66 1.69
N CYS A 79 22.26 13.91 1.72
CA CYS A 79 21.23 14.40 0.83
C CYS A 79 21.72 14.39 -0.61
N GLY A 80 20.87 13.87 -1.50
CA GLY A 80 21.21 13.65 -2.89
C GLY A 80 19.96 13.53 -3.73
N ASN A 81 20.15 13.29 -5.03
CA ASN A 81 19.06 13.05 -5.95
C ASN A 81 19.49 12.06 -7.04
N THR A 82 18.50 11.51 -7.73
CA THR A 82 18.69 10.47 -8.75
C THR A 82 19.36 10.95 -10.04
N ARG A 83 19.70 12.25 -10.15
CA ARG A 83 20.40 12.85 -11.29
C ARG A 83 21.83 13.28 -10.96
N ASP A 84 22.11 13.66 -9.71
CA ASP A 84 23.43 14.10 -9.23
C ASP A 84 23.87 13.24 -8.05
N HIS A 85 24.77 12.31 -8.36
CA HIS A 85 25.34 11.32 -7.43
C HIS A 85 26.64 11.81 -6.77
N SER A 86 27.10 13.02 -7.05
CA SER A 86 28.41 13.49 -6.59
C SER A 86 28.56 13.54 -5.06
N ARG A 87 27.44 13.55 -4.33
CA ARG A 87 27.38 13.68 -2.86
C ARG A 87 26.81 12.46 -2.14
N ASP A 88 26.42 11.42 -2.85
CA ASP A 88 25.62 10.33 -2.27
C ASP A 88 26.42 9.23 -1.57
N GLN A 89 27.75 9.36 -1.52
CA GLN A 89 28.68 8.39 -0.92
C GLN A 89 28.49 6.94 -1.44
N GLY A 90 27.91 6.76 -2.62
CA GLY A 90 27.61 5.45 -3.20
C GLY A 90 26.23 4.88 -2.82
N PHE A 91 25.38 5.64 -2.12
CA PHE A 91 24.01 5.21 -1.78
C PHE A 91 23.20 4.82 -3.02
N TYR A 92 23.23 5.67 -4.06
CA TYR A 92 22.48 5.40 -5.29
C TYR A 92 22.97 4.13 -6.00
N VAL A 93 24.28 4.04 -6.20
CA VAL A 93 24.90 2.96 -6.97
C VAL A 93 24.74 1.62 -6.26
N ASN A 94 24.92 1.58 -4.93
CA ASN A 94 24.97 0.32 -4.18
C ASN A 94 23.59 -0.17 -3.71
N TYR A 95 22.61 0.73 -3.50
CA TYR A 95 21.34 0.36 -2.86
C TYR A 95 20.09 0.63 -3.71
N ILE A 96 20.12 1.60 -4.63
CA ILE A 96 18.95 1.93 -5.48
C ILE A 96 19.08 1.29 -6.86
N GLY A 97 20.27 1.37 -7.45
CA GLY A 97 20.57 0.89 -8.80
C GLY A 97 20.23 1.90 -9.91
N GLU A 98 20.94 1.76 -11.03
CA GLU A 98 20.91 2.71 -12.18
C GLU A 98 19.55 2.82 -12.89
N ASN A 99 18.61 1.93 -12.59
CA ASN A 99 17.30 1.88 -13.26
C ASN A 99 16.29 2.92 -12.73
N VAL A 100 16.60 3.64 -11.65
CA VAL A 100 15.73 4.66 -11.06
C VAL A 100 16.34 6.03 -11.27
N THR A 101 16.04 6.69 -12.38
CA THR A 101 16.66 7.98 -12.74
C THR A 101 15.74 9.19 -12.52
N ASN A 102 14.46 9.09 -12.90
CA ASN A 102 13.50 10.18 -12.76
C ASN A 102 12.11 9.65 -12.39
N ASP A 103 11.25 10.58 -11.96
CA ASP A 103 9.83 10.33 -11.83
C ASP A 103 9.20 9.80 -13.15
N PRO A 104 8.06 9.11 -13.11
CA PRO A 104 7.42 8.57 -14.32
C PRO A 104 6.89 9.63 -15.30
N TRP A 105 6.91 10.91 -14.93
CA TRP A 105 6.66 12.03 -15.84
C TRP A 105 7.95 12.53 -16.52
N GLY A 106 9.13 12.11 -16.05
CA GLY A 106 10.43 12.39 -16.65
C GLY A 106 10.92 13.82 -16.44
N LEU A 107 10.32 14.53 -15.49
CA LEU A 107 10.56 15.96 -15.26
C LEU A 107 11.48 16.20 -14.07
N HIS A 108 11.36 15.38 -13.02
CA HIS A 108 12.00 15.65 -11.74
C HIS A 108 12.69 14.40 -11.19
N PRO A 109 13.94 14.52 -10.73
CA PRO A 109 14.60 13.43 -10.03
C PRO A 109 13.97 13.24 -8.66
N TYR A 110 13.92 12.00 -8.19
CA TYR A 110 13.69 11.73 -6.77
C TYR A 110 14.83 12.35 -5.96
N GLN A 111 14.47 12.97 -4.85
CA GLN A 111 15.41 13.56 -3.91
C GLN A 111 15.33 12.80 -2.60
N TRP A 112 16.45 12.70 -1.90
CA TRP A 112 16.49 12.07 -0.59
C TRP A 112 17.37 12.88 0.33
N CYS A 113 17.08 12.78 1.62
CA CYS A 113 17.84 13.48 2.63
C CYS A 113 17.57 12.89 4.00
N ASN A 114 18.43 13.24 4.96
CA ASN A 114 18.21 12.94 6.36
C ASN A 114 17.73 14.21 7.08
N THR A 115 16.96 14.04 8.14
CA THR A 115 16.46 15.17 8.93
C THR A 115 17.53 15.75 9.86
N SER A 116 18.62 15.03 10.17
CA SER A 116 19.68 15.53 11.06
C SER A 116 20.48 16.69 10.48
N GLN A 117 20.48 16.85 9.15
CA GLN A 117 21.01 18.03 8.48
C GLN A 117 20.12 19.28 8.64
N PHE A 118 18.91 19.12 9.19
CA PHE A 118 17.98 20.21 9.44
C PHE A 118 17.69 20.31 10.92
N ASN A 119 17.69 21.54 11.43
CA ASN A 119 17.42 21.79 12.84
C ASN A 119 15.90 22.03 13.08
N PRO A 120 15.01 21.00 13.08
CA PRO A 120 13.75 21.06 13.85
C PRO A 120 13.29 19.67 14.44
N PRO A 121 12.13 19.54 15.13
CA PRO A 121 11.88 18.56 16.22
C PRO A 121 11.60 17.10 15.80
N MET A 122 11.89 16.71 14.56
CA MET A 122 11.40 15.44 14.00
C MET A 122 12.25 14.22 14.34
N GLY A 123 13.36 14.38 15.05
CA GLY A 123 14.31 13.27 15.30
C GLY A 123 15.05 12.88 14.02
N ASN A 124 16.00 11.95 14.11
CA ASN A 124 16.88 11.54 13.01
C ASN A 124 16.20 10.50 12.09
N ARG A 125 15.60 10.95 10.99
CA ARG A 125 14.85 10.13 10.02
C ARG A 125 15.39 10.33 8.61
N PHE A 126 15.11 9.37 7.75
CA PHE A 126 15.36 9.47 6.32
C PHE A 126 14.05 9.67 5.57
N PHE A 127 14.10 10.51 4.54
CA PHE A 127 12.96 10.78 3.69
C PHE A 127 13.31 10.82 2.21
N ILE A 128 12.31 10.53 1.38
CA ILE A 128 12.34 10.63 -0.07
C ILE A 128 11.26 11.63 -0.50
N ASP A 129 11.64 12.56 -1.37
CA ASP A 129 10.74 13.49 -2.04
C ASP A 129 10.55 13.11 -3.51
N ALA A 130 9.30 13.19 -3.95
CA ALA A 130 8.91 13.08 -5.35
C ALA A 130 8.00 14.24 -5.73
N GLU A 131 8.24 14.85 -6.90
CA GLU A 131 7.32 15.83 -7.46
C GLU A 131 6.20 15.13 -8.24
N ALA A 132 4.96 15.48 -7.95
CA ALA A 132 3.79 15.04 -8.68
C ALA A 132 3.40 16.06 -9.76
N LYS A 133 2.74 15.57 -10.81
CA LYS A 133 2.17 16.41 -11.88
C LYS A 133 1.20 17.48 -11.36
N ASP A 134 0.43 17.16 -10.34
CA ASP A 134 -0.55 18.06 -9.71
C ASP A 134 -0.83 17.64 -8.26
N ASN A 135 -1.52 18.48 -7.49
CA ASN A 135 -1.85 18.21 -6.09
C ASN A 135 -2.70 16.94 -5.90
N GLN A 136 -3.63 16.67 -6.83
CA GLN A 136 -4.48 15.47 -6.74
C GLN A 136 -3.65 14.19 -6.92
N THR A 137 -2.68 14.23 -7.82
CA THR A 137 -1.72 13.16 -8.03
C THR A 137 -0.83 12.98 -6.81
N ALA A 138 -0.36 14.07 -6.19
CA ALA A 138 0.39 14.01 -4.94
C ALA A 138 -0.40 13.32 -3.82
N LYS A 139 -1.69 13.69 -3.64
CA LYS A 139 -2.61 13.05 -2.68
C LYS A 139 -2.75 11.56 -2.93
N ARG A 140 -2.88 11.15 -4.19
CA ARG A 140 -3.01 9.74 -4.57
C ARG A 140 -1.74 8.94 -4.27
N ILE A 141 -0.56 9.51 -4.56
CA ILE A 141 0.72 8.86 -4.24
C ILE A 141 0.87 8.75 -2.72
N ALA A 142 0.62 9.83 -1.97
CA ALA A 142 0.73 9.85 -0.51
C ALA A 142 -0.20 8.80 0.14
N ALA A 143 -1.41 8.62 -0.38
CA ALA A 143 -2.36 7.61 0.10
C ALA A 143 -1.90 6.16 -0.12
N LEU A 144 -0.96 5.91 -1.04
CA LEU A 144 -0.37 4.58 -1.28
C LEU A 144 0.85 4.29 -0.40
N LEU A 145 1.33 5.29 0.35
CA LEU A 145 2.55 5.20 1.15
C LEU A 145 2.20 5.13 2.65
N PRO A 146 2.93 4.31 3.44
CA PRO A 146 2.60 4.09 4.84
C PRO A 146 2.87 5.31 5.74
N SER A 147 3.76 6.22 5.32
CA SER A 147 4.10 7.43 6.06
C SER A 147 4.54 8.50 5.07
N ALA A 148 3.57 9.23 4.52
CA ALA A 148 3.82 10.30 3.57
C ALA A 148 2.99 11.55 3.86
N ASP A 149 3.61 12.71 3.64
CA ASP A 149 3.01 14.03 3.73
C ASP A 149 3.09 14.75 2.38
N ILE A 150 2.24 15.76 2.21
CA ILE A 150 2.24 16.62 1.03
C ILE A 150 2.91 17.94 1.38
N CYS A 151 3.91 18.35 0.60
CA CYS A 151 4.72 19.53 0.85
C CYS A 151 4.55 20.57 -0.27
N ALA A 152 4.61 21.86 0.10
CA ALA A 152 4.47 22.97 -0.83
C ALA A 152 5.68 23.13 -1.77
N GLU A 153 6.87 22.80 -1.29
CA GLU A 153 8.14 23.05 -1.99
C GLU A 153 8.98 21.78 -2.10
N ALA A 154 9.79 21.70 -3.16
CA ALA A 154 10.73 20.61 -3.42
C ALA A 154 11.88 20.59 -2.42
N ASN A 155 12.14 21.74 -1.79
CA ASN A 155 13.44 21.98 -1.23
C ASN A 155 13.65 21.05 -0.03
N PRO A 156 14.59 20.09 -0.13
CA PRO A 156 14.86 19.18 0.97
C PRO A 156 15.39 19.97 2.19
N HIS A 157 15.90 21.19 1.96
CA HIS A 157 16.50 22.05 2.97
C HIS A 157 15.58 23.10 3.61
N THR A 158 14.38 23.39 3.08
CA THR A 158 13.42 24.28 3.72
C THR A 158 12.26 23.47 4.29
N HIS A 159 12.25 23.30 5.60
CA HIS A 159 11.30 22.48 6.33
C HIS A 159 9.92 23.15 6.53
N THR A 160 9.45 23.90 5.53
CA THR A 160 8.23 24.69 5.63
C THR A 160 7.07 24.02 4.88
N SER A 161 6.08 23.54 5.65
CA SER A 161 4.71 23.15 5.25
C SER A 161 4.46 21.77 4.63
N CYS A 162 5.12 20.71 5.11
CA CYS A 162 4.60 19.36 4.90
C CYS A 162 3.40 19.12 5.82
N SER A 163 2.23 18.81 5.25
CA SER A 163 1.02 18.47 5.98
C SER A 163 0.18 17.51 5.15
N PRO A 164 -0.49 16.54 5.77
CA PRO A 164 -1.42 15.65 5.05
C PRO A 164 -2.57 16.41 4.39
N ASN A 165 -2.85 17.64 4.84
CA ASN A 165 -3.93 18.50 4.34
C ASN A 165 -3.41 19.67 3.48
N ASN A 166 -2.18 19.61 2.96
CA ASN A 166 -1.68 20.68 2.10
C ASN A 166 -2.32 20.63 0.70
N ASP A 167 -3.27 21.53 0.45
CA ASP A 167 -3.99 21.63 -0.82
C ASP A 167 -3.21 22.32 -1.95
N GLN A 168 -2.05 22.91 -1.65
CA GLN A 168 -1.20 23.59 -2.64
C GLN A 168 0.07 22.81 -2.97
N GLY A 169 0.38 21.76 -2.21
CA GLY A 169 1.60 20.99 -2.39
C GLY A 169 1.56 20.05 -3.59
N ARG A 170 2.67 20.01 -4.34
CA ARG A 170 2.91 19.04 -5.43
C ARG A 170 3.96 18.01 -5.05
N TYR A 171 4.62 18.17 -3.91
CA TYR A 171 5.66 17.27 -3.45
C TYR A 171 5.08 16.25 -2.48
N VAL A 172 5.48 15.00 -2.65
CA VAL A 172 5.17 13.93 -1.71
C VAL A 172 6.45 13.57 -1.00
N ARG A 173 6.45 13.74 0.31
CA ARG A 173 7.55 13.36 1.18
C ARG A 173 7.18 12.11 1.93
N ALA A 174 7.92 11.03 1.73
CA ALA A 174 7.73 9.80 2.45
C ALA A 174 8.89 9.55 3.40
N TYR A 175 8.60 9.05 4.59
CA TYR A 175 9.58 8.86 5.66
C TYR A 175 9.69 7.40 6.02
N VAL A 176 10.87 7.01 6.48
CA VAL A 176 11.07 5.76 7.20
C VAL A 176 11.48 6.07 8.63
N ASN A 177 10.79 5.42 9.57
CA ASN A 177 11.13 5.49 10.99
C ASN A 177 12.10 4.37 11.31
N VAL A 178 13.14 4.67 12.09
CA VAL A 178 14.05 3.63 12.60
C VAL A 178 13.22 2.65 13.44
N PRO A 179 13.39 1.32 13.25
CA PRO A 179 12.79 0.34 14.15
C PRO A 179 13.11 0.68 15.61
N GLY A 180 12.08 0.88 16.44
CA GLY A 180 12.23 1.24 17.85
C GLY A 180 12.17 2.74 18.19
N GLN A 181 12.12 3.65 17.20
CA GLN A 181 11.82 5.06 17.46
C GLN A 181 10.33 5.36 17.30
N ALA A 182 9.72 5.89 18.35
CA ALA A 182 8.33 6.34 18.34
C ALA A 182 8.18 7.50 17.34
N VAL A 183 7.20 7.37 16.44
CA VAL A 183 6.89 8.41 15.45
C VAL A 183 6.18 9.54 16.20
N ASN A 184 6.82 10.71 16.34
CA ASN A 184 6.14 11.89 16.90
C ASN A 184 4.90 12.21 16.04
N GLY A 185 3.71 11.92 16.60
CA GLY A 185 2.41 12.14 15.97
C GLY A 185 1.77 10.92 15.30
N GLY A 186 2.47 9.79 15.20
CA GLY A 186 1.97 8.56 14.57
C GLY A 186 1.68 7.47 15.58
N ILE A 187 0.63 6.69 15.32
CA ILE A 187 0.32 5.45 16.06
C ILE A 187 1.59 4.59 16.12
N THR A 188 2.14 4.39 17.33
CA THR A 188 3.30 3.50 17.50
C THR A 188 2.80 2.10 17.78
N ILE A 189 3.04 1.17 16.86
CA ILE A 189 2.81 -0.26 17.07
C ILE A 189 3.86 -0.74 18.08
N LYS A 190 3.42 -1.24 19.23
CA LYS A 190 4.33 -1.69 20.30
C LYS A 190 4.57 -3.18 20.25
N ASP A 191 3.53 -3.95 19.92
CA ASP A 191 3.61 -5.40 19.88
C ASP A 191 2.59 -5.98 18.89
N ILE A 192 3.01 -7.07 18.23
CA ILE A 192 2.17 -7.91 17.39
C ILE A 192 2.25 -9.32 17.99
N GLY A 193 1.14 -9.78 18.53
CA GLY A 193 1.06 -11.09 19.16
C GLY A 193 -0.06 -11.94 18.59
N VAL A 194 0.09 -13.25 18.74
CA VAL A 194 -0.98 -14.22 18.49
C VAL A 194 -1.52 -14.64 19.84
N THR A 195 -2.85 -14.61 20.03
CA THR A 195 -3.42 -15.12 21.27
C THR A 195 -3.36 -16.63 21.34
N GLN A 196 -3.43 -17.14 22.55
CA GLN A 196 -3.72 -18.53 22.80
C GLN A 196 -5.05 -18.95 22.17
N GLU A 197 -5.13 -20.24 21.83
CA GLU A 197 -6.26 -20.88 21.18
C GLU A 197 -7.45 -21.00 22.13
N VAL A 198 -8.59 -20.39 21.80
CA VAL A 198 -9.81 -20.50 22.60
C VAL A 198 -10.64 -21.67 22.06
N VAL A 199 -10.80 -22.71 22.88
CA VAL A 199 -11.55 -23.92 22.50
C VAL A 199 -12.93 -23.91 23.14
N SER A 200 -13.99 -23.81 22.34
CA SER A 200 -15.36 -24.02 22.80
C SER A 200 -15.83 -25.45 22.53
N LYS A 201 -16.35 -26.10 23.59
CA LYS A 201 -16.95 -27.45 23.53
C LYS A 201 -18.47 -27.44 23.74
N LYS A 202 -19.09 -26.27 23.94
CA LYS A 202 -20.52 -26.14 24.32
C LYS A 202 -21.30 -25.37 23.25
N SER A 203 -22.61 -25.61 23.21
CA SER A 203 -23.55 -24.90 22.33
C SER A 203 -23.88 -23.48 22.79
N SER A 204 -23.55 -23.14 24.04
CA SER A 204 -23.64 -21.76 24.55
C SER A 204 -22.40 -20.96 24.18
N PRO A 205 -22.51 -19.64 23.97
CA PRO A 205 -21.36 -18.78 23.71
C PRO A 205 -20.33 -18.95 24.83
N HIS A 206 -19.13 -19.38 24.47
CA HIS A 206 -18.00 -19.45 25.38
C HIS A 206 -17.11 -18.26 25.11
N CYS A 207 -16.91 -17.43 26.12
CA CYS A 207 -16.02 -16.27 26.05
C CYS A 207 -14.83 -16.50 26.96
N GLU A 208 -13.63 -16.26 26.44
CA GLU A 208 -12.40 -16.28 27.23
C GLU A 208 -11.82 -14.87 27.28
N GLN A 209 -11.51 -14.42 28.49
CA GLN A 209 -10.93 -13.10 28.70
C GLN A 209 -9.42 -13.17 28.48
N ILE A 210 -8.93 -12.40 27.51
CA ILE A 210 -7.52 -12.34 27.15
C ILE A 210 -6.94 -11.03 27.66
N SER A 211 -5.81 -11.11 28.34
CA SER A 211 -5.08 -9.94 28.85
C SER A 211 -3.74 -9.83 28.13
N VAL A 212 -3.52 -8.69 27.50
CA VAL A 212 -2.29 -8.40 26.75
C VAL A 212 -1.56 -7.27 27.47
N PRO A 213 -0.30 -7.48 27.89
CA PRO A 213 0.50 -6.40 28.47
C PRO A 213 0.80 -5.35 27.39
N VAL A 214 0.70 -4.08 27.75
CA VAL A 214 1.04 -2.95 26.87
C VAL A 214 1.92 -1.97 27.64
N SER A 215 2.99 -1.49 27.01
CA SER A 215 3.83 -0.44 27.58
C SER A 215 3.77 0.80 26.69
N CYS A 216 3.04 1.81 27.15
CA CYS A 216 2.96 3.12 26.52
C CYS A 216 3.67 4.17 27.38
N ASN A 217 4.13 5.25 26.74
CA ASN A 217 4.68 6.39 27.46
C ASN A 217 3.58 7.13 28.24
N SER A 218 3.97 7.97 29.23
CA SER A 218 3.02 8.72 30.07
C SER A 218 2.11 9.69 29.30
N ASN A 219 2.53 10.11 28.11
CA ASN A 219 1.81 10.99 27.18
C ASN A 219 0.95 10.22 26.14
N GLU A 220 0.90 8.89 26.22
CA GLU A 220 0.18 8.04 25.29
C GLU A 220 -1.00 7.32 25.98
N THR A 221 -1.98 6.87 25.19
CA THR A 221 -3.05 5.95 25.59
C THR A 221 -2.92 4.64 24.82
N PRO A 222 -2.91 3.48 25.49
CA PRO A 222 -2.90 2.19 24.83
C PRO A 222 -4.21 1.94 24.08
N ASP A 223 -4.11 1.25 22.95
CA ASP A 223 -5.23 0.77 22.14
C ASP A 223 -4.89 -0.61 21.55
N ILE A 224 -5.91 -1.40 21.22
CA ILE A 224 -5.75 -2.78 20.75
C ILE A 224 -6.68 -3.10 19.58
N PHE A 225 -6.06 -3.59 18.51
CA PHE A 225 -6.73 -4.15 17.35
C PHE A 225 -6.66 -5.67 17.45
N VAL A 226 -7.79 -6.33 17.20
CA VAL A 226 -7.89 -7.78 17.28
C VAL A 226 -8.57 -8.25 16.00
N ALA A 227 -7.93 -9.19 15.31
CA ALA A 227 -8.44 -9.83 14.11
C ALA A 227 -8.46 -11.35 14.34
N ILE A 228 -9.51 -12.02 13.86
CA ILE A 228 -9.59 -13.48 13.90
C ILE A 228 -8.74 -14.00 12.73
N ASN A 229 -7.79 -14.88 13.03
CA ASN A 229 -6.80 -15.37 12.07
C ASN A 229 -7.17 -16.74 11.51
N SER A 230 -7.57 -17.68 12.37
CA SER A 230 -8.17 -18.95 11.92
C SER A 230 -9.36 -19.34 12.76
N LEU A 231 -10.22 -20.13 12.14
CA LEU A 231 -11.42 -20.69 12.73
C LEU A 231 -11.50 -22.15 12.32
N ASP A 232 -11.10 -23.03 13.24
CA ASP A 232 -11.00 -24.46 12.97
C ASP A 232 -12.08 -25.20 13.76
N ALA A 233 -12.88 -26.02 13.07
CA ALA A 233 -13.91 -26.86 13.68
C ALA A 233 -13.59 -28.33 13.39
N TYR A 234 -13.30 -29.10 14.44
CA TYR A 234 -12.96 -30.52 14.30
C TYR A 234 -14.09 -31.41 14.79
N ALA A 235 -14.43 -32.38 13.96
CA ALA A 235 -15.27 -33.50 14.35
C ALA A 235 -14.39 -34.67 14.81
N ASN A 236 -14.68 -35.22 16.00
CA ASN A 236 -14.03 -36.43 16.52
C ASN A 236 -14.21 -37.68 15.62
N THR A 237 -15.00 -37.57 14.55
CA THR A 237 -15.29 -38.66 13.61
C THR A 237 -14.51 -38.58 12.29
N GLY A 238 -13.59 -37.61 12.12
CA GLY A 238 -12.75 -37.51 10.90
C GLY A 238 -13.49 -37.10 9.63
N ILE A 239 -14.78 -36.75 9.72
CA ILE A 239 -15.60 -36.30 8.59
C ILE A 239 -15.77 -34.79 8.73
N SER A 240 -15.26 -34.04 7.76
CA SER A 240 -15.45 -32.59 7.66
C SER A 240 -16.92 -32.30 7.36
N THR A 241 -17.65 -31.81 8.35
CA THR A 241 -19.01 -31.26 8.15
C THR A 241 -18.93 -29.74 8.24
N HIS A 242 -19.68 -29.04 7.37
CA HIS A 242 -19.77 -27.59 7.41
C HIS A 242 -20.47 -27.15 8.71
N VAL A 243 -19.68 -26.80 9.73
CA VAL A 243 -20.16 -26.20 10.98
C VAL A 243 -20.11 -24.69 10.85
N LYS A 244 -21.23 -24.01 11.08
CA LYS A 244 -21.25 -22.54 11.21
C LYS A 244 -20.72 -22.18 12.59
N VAL A 245 -19.58 -21.49 12.63
CA VAL A 245 -19.00 -20.96 13.86
C VAL A 245 -19.00 -19.43 13.75
N HIS A 246 -19.51 -18.77 14.79
CA HIS A 246 -19.50 -17.32 14.91
C HIS A 246 -18.50 -16.95 16.00
N ALA A 247 -17.54 -16.09 15.65
CA ALA A 247 -16.57 -15.58 16.59
C ALA A 247 -16.57 -14.04 16.55
N TRP A 248 -16.49 -13.42 17.71
CA TRP A 248 -16.46 -11.96 17.85
C TRP A 248 -15.68 -11.54 19.09
N VAL A 249 -15.28 -10.27 19.10
CA VAL A 249 -14.57 -9.66 20.22
C VAL A 249 -15.55 -8.78 20.98
N LYS A 250 -15.61 -8.94 22.30
CA LYS A 250 -16.45 -8.16 23.21
C LYS A 250 -15.58 -7.41 24.22
N ASP A 251 -16.08 -6.27 24.70
CA ASP A 251 -15.54 -5.48 25.81
C ASP A 251 -14.02 -5.23 25.74
N LYS A 252 -13.62 -4.31 24.86
CA LYS A 252 -12.24 -3.83 24.77
C LYS A 252 -11.98 -2.76 25.82
N ILE A 253 -11.13 -3.07 26.80
CA ILE A 253 -10.75 -2.13 27.85
C ILE A 253 -9.22 -2.10 27.94
N CYS A 254 -8.63 -0.95 27.63
CA CYS A 254 -7.21 -0.71 27.81
C CYS A 254 -6.98 0.21 29.02
N ALA A 255 -6.30 -0.32 30.04
CA ALA A 255 -5.74 0.46 31.14
C ALA A 255 -4.23 0.66 30.90
N SER A 256 -3.60 1.54 31.70
CA SER A 256 -2.24 2.07 31.46
C SER A 256 -1.15 1.05 31.12
N ASN A 257 -1.29 -0.21 31.54
CA ASN A 257 -0.32 -1.28 31.30
C ASN A 257 -0.89 -2.59 30.74
N VAL A 258 -2.21 -2.70 30.57
CA VAL A 258 -2.88 -3.94 30.15
C VAL A 258 -4.12 -3.62 29.32
N CYS A 259 -4.23 -4.25 28.14
CA CYS A 259 -5.46 -4.31 27.37
C CYS A 259 -6.16 -5.65 27.60
N ARG A 260 -7.46 -5.60 27.87
CA ARG A 260 -8.33 -6.76 28.04
C ARG A 260 -9.37 -6.79 26.94
N PHE A 261 -9.66 -7.98 26.44
CA PHE A 261 -10.79 -8.23 25.56
C PHE A 261 -11.33 -9.63 25.79
N GLU A 262 -12.61 -9.83 25.52
CA GLU A 262 -13.23 -11.15 25.53
C GLU A 262 -13.28 -11.69 24.09
N LEU A 263 -12.70 -12.87 23.86
CA LEU A 263 -12.86 -13.60 22.62
C LEU A 263 -13.99 -14.61 22.81
N CYS A 264 -15.09 -14.42 22.09
CA CYS A 264 -16.25 -15.29 22.16
C CYS A 264 -16.34 -16.17 20.92
N ALA A 265 -16.72 -17.42 21.13
CA ALA A 265 -17.05 -18.36 20.07
C ALA A 265 -18.39 -19.03 20.38
N GLU A 266 -19.28 -19.03 19.39
CA GLU A 266 -20.55 -19.73 19.44
C GLU A 266 -20.67 -20.71 18.27
N ARG A 267 -21.26 -21.86 18.59
CA ARG A 267 -21.42 -22.96 17.66
C ARG A 267 -22.89 -23.12 17.25
N GLY A 268 -23.14 -23.07 15.94
CA GLY A 268 -24.44 -23.46 15.39
C GLY A 268 -24.58 -24.98 15.25
N GLY A 269 -25.40 -25.63 16.08
CA GLY A 269 -25.86 -27.02 15.90
C GLY A 269 -25.53 -28.02 17.02
N SER A 270 -26.13 -29.22 16.95
CA SER A 270 -26.38 -30.12 18.10
C SER A 270 -25.42 -31.31 18.34
N ARG A 271 -24.28 -31.45 17.63
CA ARG A 271 -23.38 -32.64 17.77
C ARG A 271 -22.16 -32.42 18.69
N ASN A 272 -21.26 -33.39 18.87
CA ASN A 272 -20.03 -33.26 19.69
C ASN A 272 -18.82 -32.83 18.82
N HIS A 273 -18.70 -31.54 18.50
CA HIS A 273 -17.56 -30.96 17.80
C HIS A 273 -16.84 -29.95 18.70
N GLU A 274 -15.52 -29.95 18.66
CA GLU A 274 -14.69 -28.94 19.31
C GLU A 274 -14.39 -27.83 18.29
N THR A 275 -14.61 -26.58 18.69
CA THR A 275 -14.32 -25.40 17.87
C THR A 275 -13.17 -24.64 18.50
N SER A 276 -12.16 -24.33 17.70
CA SER A 276 -10.95 -23.63 18.07
C SER A 276 -10.90 -22.29 17.32
N VAL A 277 -10.66 -21.21 18.06
CA VAL A 277 -10.50 -19.85 17.51
C VAL A 277 -9.12 -19.33 17.85
N LYS A 278 -8.42 -18.85 16.82
CA LYS A 278 -7.14 -18.15 16.97
C LYS A 278 -7.30 -16.70 16.56
N ALA A 279 -6.90 -15.78 17.41
CA ALA A 279 -6.88 -14.35 17.11
C ALA A 279 -5.44 -13.83 17.04
N VAL A 280 -5.23 -12.88 16.15
CA VAL A 280 -4.03 -12.04 16.10
C VAL A 280 -4.42 -10.69 16.67
N TYR A 281 -3.57 -10.15 17.53
CA TYR A 281 -3.77 -8.82 18.09
C TYR A 281 -2.59 -7.92 17.79
N LEU A 282 -2.87 -6.63 17.75
CA LEU A 282 -1.92 -5.57 17.52
C LEU A 282 -2.15 -4.52 18.59
N THR A 283 -1.14 -4.30 19.43
CA THR A 283 -1.17 -3.26 20.46
C THR A 283 -0.50 -2.01 19.93
N MET A 284 -1.10 -0.88 20.22
CA MET A 284 -0.60 0.40 19.77
C MET A 284 -0.75 1.46 20.85
N CYS A 285 0.12 2.47 20.80
CA CYS A 285 0.05 3.64 21.66
C CYS A 285 -0.34 4.85 20.81
N LYS A 286 -1.44 5.49 21.18
CA LYS A 286 -1.91 6.74 20.57
C LYS A 286 -1.48 7.92 21.44
N PRO A 287 -1.04 9.05 20.87
CA PRO A 287 -0.82 10.25 21.68
C PRO A 287 -2.13 10.66 22.35
N LYS A 288 -2.08 11.05 23.64
CA LYS A 288 -3.23 11.66 24.32
C LYS A 288 -3.64 12.88 23.52
N SER A 289 -4.83 12.87 22.92
CA SER A 289 -5.40 14.05 22.30
C SER A 289 -5.51 15.13 23.38
N PHE A 290 -4.72 16.20 23.28
CA PHE A 290 -4.92 17.38 24.10
C PHE A 290 -6.37 17.81 23.90
N GLY A 291 -7.11 17.92 25.02
CA GLY A 291 -8.53 18.21 25.01
C GLY A 291 -8.85 19.41 24.14
N LYS A 292 -10.03 19.39 23.51
CA LYS A 292 -10.60 20.53 22.79
C LYS A 292 -10.35 21.79 23.63
N PHE A 293 -9.56 22.72 23.09
CA PHE A 293 -9.53 24.08 23.60
C PHE A 293 -10.96 24.61 23.45
N ASN A 294 -11.63 24.83 24.58
CA ASN A 294 -12.91 25.53 24.65
C ASN A 294 -12.69 27.03 24.38
#